data_AF-K7FZF8-F1
#
_entry.id   AF-K7FZF8-F1
#
_cell.length_a   1.000
_cell.length_b   1.000
_cell.length_c   1.000
_cell.angle_alpha   90.00
_cell.angle_beta   90.00
_cell.angle_gamma   90.00
#
_symmetry.space_group_name_H-M   'P 1'
#
loop_
_entity.id
_entity.type
_entity.pdbx_description
1 polymer ?
#
loop_
_entity_poly.entity_id
_entity_poly.type
_entity_poly.pdbx_seq_one_letter_code
_entity_poly.pdbx_strand_id
1 'polypeptide(L)'
;MSGRGSAWALGTCWDLSGHCLAGGKHKAAPGPEGHLGICQLYAANACCSSKVAQEISSTPLNIYWNRCGNLSPRCEQYLQRVECFYCCSPSAARWPHPQRPTAVLEVPLCLSFCEKWYTACQDDLTCAHNWVSDWQRGPQGNNCSQDCVSYHQVSA
;
A
#
# COMPACT_ATOMS: atom_id res chain seq x y z
N MET A 1 -40.86 -41.70 -17.03
CA MET A 1 -39.81 -41.54 -15.98
C MET A 1 -38.57 -40.93 -16.60
N SER A 2 -37.89 -40.06 -15.84
CA SER A 2 -36.57 -39.49 -16.11
C SER A 2 -36.48 -38.29 -17.07
N GLY A 3 -36.92 -37.13 -16.57
CA GLY A 3 -36.31 -35.85 -16.94
C GLY A 3 -34.88 -35.75 -16.38
N ARG A 4 -33.95 -35.22 -17.19
CA ARG A 4 -32.63 -34.69 -16.80
C ARG A 4 -32.40 -33.54 -17.78
N GLY A 5 -32.47 -32.28 -17.39
CA GLY A 5 -31.76 -31.66 -16.30
C GLY A 5 -30.65 -30.82 -16.94
N SER A 6 -30.99 -29.60 -17.33
CA SER A 6 -30.07 -28.62 -17.93
C SER A 6 -28.96 -28.31 -16.93
N ALA A 7 -27.75 -28.79 -17.21
CA ALA A 7 -26.56 -28.34 -16.50
C ALA A 7 -26.19 -26.96 -17.04
N TRP A 8 -26.73 -25.92 -16.39
CA TRP A 8 -26.11 -24.60 -16.49
C TRP A 8 -24.72 -24.77 -15.89
N ALA A 9 -23.70 -24.69 -16.74
CA ALA A 9 -22.34 -24.48 -16.30
C ALA A 9 -22.34 -23.16 -15.54
N LEU A 10 -22.45 -23.22 -14.21
CA LEU A 10 -22.06 -22.14 -13.34
C LEU A 10 -20.62 -21.86 -13.70
N GLY A 11 -20.38 -20.72 -14.36
CA GLY A 11 -19.05 -20.24 -14.68
C GLY A 11 -18.21 -20.38 -13.42
N THR A 12 -17.16 -21.19 -13.52
CA THR A 12 -16.16 -21.34 -12.47
C THR A 12 -15.77 -19.93 -12.05
N CYS A 13 -16.08 -19.58 -10.80
CA CYS A 13 -15.50 -18.41 -10.16
C CYS A 13 -14.01 -18.52 -10.44
N TRP A 14 -13.50 -17.54 -11.18
CA TRP A 14 -12.10 -17.48 -11.63
C TRP A 14 -11.24 -18.01 -10.48
N ASP A 15 -10.35 -18.94 -10.80
CA ASP A 15 -9.28 -19.32 -9.90
C ASP A 15 -8.49 -18.04 -9.60
N LEU A 16 -8.92 -17.30 -8.58
CA LEU A 16 -8.30 -16.14 -7.97
C LEU A 16 -7.17 -16.66 -7.07
N SER A 17 -6.41 -17.63 -7.58
CA SER A 17 -5.09 -17.98 -7.07
C SER A 17 -4.24 -16.72 -7.23
N GLY A 18 -4.38 -15.87 -6.21
CA GLY A 18 -3.87 -14.52 -6.18
C GLY A 18 -2.39 -14.57 -6.47
N HIS A 19 -1.95 -13.84 -7.47
CA HIS A 19 -0.54 -13.54 -7.63
C HIS A 19 -0.24 -12.30 -6.80
N CYS A 20 1.02 -12.17 -6.39
CA CYS A 20 1.49 -10.92 -5.81
C CYS A 20 1.95 -9.99 -6.93
N LEU A 21 2.03 -8.69 -6.64
CA LEU A 21 2.69 -7.74 -7.54
C LEU A 21 4.13 -8.19 -7.79
N ALA A 22 4.61 -8.00 -9.01
CA ALA A 22 5.99 -8.29 -9.34
C ALA A 22 6.89 -7.18 -8.76
N GLY A 23 7.95 -7.54 -8.04
CA GLY A 23 8.88 -6.54 -7.47
C GLY A 23 9.57 -7.00 -6.20
N GLY A 24 10.54 -6.20 -5.74
CA GLY A 24 11.46 -6.61 -4.67
C GLY A 24 10.86 -6.73 -3.26
N LYS A 25 9.73 -6.08 -2.98
CA LYS A 25 9.07 -6.13 -1.66
C LYS A 25 7.97 -7.20 -1.58
N HIS A 26 7.73 -7.93 -2.67
CA HIS A 26 6.64 -8.90 -2.79
C HIS A 26 7.20 -10.32 -2.95
N LYS A 27 6.51 -11.29 -2.37
CA LYS A 27 6.74 -12.72 -2.63
C LYS A 27 6.24 -13.08 -4.03
N ALA A 28 6.62 -14.25 -4.54
CA ALA A 28 6.11 -14.74 -5.83
C ALA A 28 4.61 -15.08 -5.79
N ALA A 29 4.15 -15.63 -4.66
CA ALA A 29 2.76 -16.00 -4.43
C ALA A 29 2.36 -15.69 -2.98
N PRO A 30 1.08 -15.39 -2.72
CA PRO A 30 0.58 -15.14 -1.39
C PRO A 30 0.51 -16.45 -0.60
N GLY A 31 0.63 -16.32 0.72
CA GLY A 31 0.50 -17.45 1.61
C GLY A 31 0.58 -17.02 3.07
N PRO A 32 0.36 -17.94 4.01
CA PRO A 32 0.40 -17.64 5.43
C PRO A 32 1.76 -17.08 5.87
N GLU A 33 1.74 -16.00 6.64
CA GLU A 33 2.93 -15.35 7.20
C GLU A 33 2.65 -14.88 8.63
N GLY A 34 3.60 -15.17 9.53
CA GLY A 34 3.55 -14.73 10.93
C GLY A 34 4.34 -13.45 11.17
N HIS A 35 4.17 -12.87 12.36
CA HIS A 35 4.96 -11.73 12.84
C HIS A 35 4.88 -10.49 11.93
N LEU A 36 3.67 -10.14 11.47
CA LEU A 36 3.46 -9.03 10.54
C LEU A 36 3.22 -7.66 11.21
N GLY A 37 3.29 -7.57 12.55
CA GLY A 37 3.15 -6.31 13.28
C GLY A 37 1.85 -5.59 12.94
N ILE A 38 1.94 -4.34 12.47
CA ILE A 38 0.77 -3.53 12.06
C ILE A 38 0.05 -4.12 10.83
N CYS A 39 0.70 -4.99 10.05
CA CYS A 39 0.14 -5.65 8.88
C CYS A 39 -0.55 -6.99 9.17
N GLN A 40 -0.82 -7.32 10.45
CA GLN A 40 -1.36 -8.62 10.88
C GLN A 40 -2.68 -9.03 10.20
N LEU A 41 -3.46 -8.07 9.69
CA LEU A 41 -4.66 -8.32 8.89
C LEU A 41 -4.42 -9.29 7.70
N TYR A 42 -3.21 -9.31 7.15
CA TYR A 42 -2.87 -10.13 5.97
C TYR A 42 -2.28 -11.50 6.30
N ALA A 43 -2.11 -11.84 7.58
CA ALA A 43 -1.33 -13.01 8.02
C ALA A 43 -1.78 -14.36 7.43
N ALA A 44 -3.07 -14.54 7.14
CA ALA A 44 -3.56 -15.78 6.55
C ALA A 44 -3.16 -15.96 5.07
N ASN A 45 -2.93 -14.86 4.35
CA ASN A 45 -2.66 -14.87 2.91
C ASN A 45 -1.90 -13.61 2.48
N ALA A 46 -0.64 -13.46 2.91
CA ALA A 46 0.16 -12.25 2.69
C ALA A 46 1.07 -12.38 1.47
N CYS A 47 1.27 -11.25 0.78
CA CYS A 47 2.25 -11.06 -0.29
C CYS A 47 3.60 -10.48 0.18
N CYS A 48 3.71 -10.04 1.43
CA CYS A 48 4.95 -9.56 2.03
C CYS A 48 5.60 -10.66 2.87
N SER A 49 6.89 -10.51 3.20
CA SER A 49 7.54 -11.31 4.24
C SER A 49 7.45 -10.62 5.59
N SER A 50 7.68 -11.37 6.68
CA SER A 50 7.79 -10.79 8.03
C SER A 50 8.83 -9.67 8.10
N LYS A 51 9.97 -9.79 7.40
CA LYS A 51 10.99 -8.73 7.30
C LYS A 51 10.41 -7.41 6.78
N VAL A 52 9.70 -7.45 5.65
CA VAL A 52 9.08 -6.26 5.05
C VAL A 52 8.02 -5.66 5.99
N ALA A 53 7.20 -6.51 6.62
CA ALA A 53 6.18 -6.05 7.55
C ALA A 53 6.78 -5.40 8.83
N GLN A 54 7.92 -5.89 9.30
CA GLN A 54 8.66 -5.26 10.41
C GLN A 54 9.28 -3.92 10.00
N GLU A 55 9.83 -3.81 8.78
CA GLU A 55 10.31 -2.53 8.24
C GLU A 55 9.18 -1.48 8.14
N ILE A 56 7.96 -1.91 7.79
CA ILE A 56 6.77 -1.04 7.79
C ILE A 56 6.37 -0.66 9.23
N SER A 57 6.45 -1.62 10.16
CA SER A 57 6.06 -1.43 11.56
C SER A 57 7.08 -0.61 12.37
N SER A 58 8.32 -0.49 11.90
CA SER A 58 9.36 0.28 12.59
C SER A 58 9.17 1.78 12.38
N THR A 59 9.03 2.52 13.48
CA THR A 59 9.02 3.98 13.53
C THR A 59 10.45 4.54 13.65
N PRO A 60 10.77 5.64 12.94
CA PRO A 60 9.92 6.30 11.95
C PRO A 60 9.85 5.46 10.68
N LEU A 61 8.63 5.27 10.17
CA LEU A 61 8.37 4.75 8.82
C LEU A 61 9.38 5.40 7.89
N ASN A 62 10.34 4.58 7.47
CA ASN A 62 11.38 4.83 6.48
C ASN A 62 11.64 6.33 6.19
N ILE A 63 12.83 6.81 6.54
CA ILE A 63 13.51 8.10 6.24
C ILE A 63 13.16 8.74 4.88
N TYR A 64 12.59 7.98 3.94
CA TYR A 64 12.02 8.42 2.66
C TYR A 64 10.82 9.36 2.77
N TRP A 65 9.89 9.17 3.72
CA TRP A 65 8.65 9.97 3.79
C TRP A 65 8.75 11.21 4.66
N ASN A 66 9.63 11.16 5.66
CA ASN A 66 9.82 12.22 6.64
C ASN A 66 11.02 13.09 6.25
N ARG A 67 10.78 14.11 5.42
CA ARG A 67 11.79 15.11 5.04
C ARG A 67 11.54 16.51 5.62
N CYS A 68 10.36 16.72 6.19
CA CYS A 68 9.92 17.98 6.79
C CYS A 68 9.73 17.90 8.31
N GLY A 69 10.31 16.87 8.95
CA GLY A 69 10.12 16.59 10.37
C GLY A 69 9.13 15.46 10.62
N ASN A 70 9.17 14.92 11.84
CA ASN A 70 8.37 13.75 12.21
C ASN A 70 6.88 13.99 11.97
N LEU A 71 6.27 13.05 11.25
CA LEU A 71 4.83 12.97 11.12
C LEU A 71 4.19 12.69 12.48
N SER A 72 2.97 13.17 12.65
CA SER A 72 2.14 12.85 13.78
C SER A 72 1.91 11.34 13.86
N PRO A 73 1.81 10.75 15.06
CA PRO A 73 1.55 9.32 15.20
C PRO A 73 0.26 8.85 14.50
N ARG A 74 -0.71 9.75 14.32
CA ARG A 74 -1.95 9.46 13.61
C ARG A 74 -1.71 9.35 12.11
N CYS A 75 -1.00 10.30 11.51
CA CYS A 75 -0.66 10.25 10.09
C CYS A 75 0.23 9.04 9.77
N GLU A 76 1.26 8.80 10.59
CA GLU A 76 2.18 7.66 10.42
C GLU A 76 1.43 6.32 10.38
N GLN A 77 0.45 6.10 11.27
CA GLN A 77 -0.38 4.89 11.27
C GLN A 77 -1.16 4.69 9.97
N TYR A 78 -1.65 5.76 9.33
CA TYR A 78 -2.35 5.64 8.05
C TYR A 78 -1.38 5.28 6.92
N LEU A 79 -0.21 5.90 6.88
CA LEU A 79 0.83 5.54 5.91
C LEU A 79 1.27 4.09 6.07
N GLN A 80 1.42 3.61 7.30
CA GLN A 80 1.69 2.21 7.63
C GLN A 80 0.63 1.28 7.05
N ARG A 81 -0.65 1.63 7.20
CA ARG A 81 -1.76 0.84 6.65
C ARG A 81 -1.76 0.80 5.13
N VAL A 82 -1.44 1.92 4.48
CA VAL A 82 -1.31 2.00 3.01
C VAL A 82 -0.14 1.13 2.53
N GLU A 83 1.02 1.20 3.19
CA GLU A 83 2.18 0.36 2.90
C GLU A 83 1.90 -1.13 3.14
N CYS A 84 1.19 -1.48 4.23
CA CYS A 84 0.74 -2.85 4.47
C CYS A 84 -0.18 -3.35 3.35
N PHE A 85 -1.13 -2.52 2.88
CA PHE A 85 -1.98 -2.90 1.76
C PHE A 85 -1.16 -3.17 0.51
N TYR A 86 -0.29 -2.23 0.14
CA TYR A 86 0.54 -2.32 -1.06
C TYR A 86 1.49 -3.53 -1.02
N CYS A 87 2.18 -3.77 0.09
CA CYS A 87 3.15 -4.85 0.21
C CYS A 87 2.52 -6.22 0.51
N CYS A 88 1.50 -6.28 1.36
CA CYS A 88 1.01 -7.54 1.93
C CYS A 88 -0.32 -8.01 1.34
N SER A 89 -1.16 -7.14 0.78
CA SER A 89 -2.47 -7.56 0.27
C SER A 89 -2.35 -8.23 -1.10
N PRO A 90 -2.84 -9.47 -1.29
CA PRO A 90 -2.98 -10.06 -2.62
C PRO A 90 -3.94 -9.25 -3.50
N SER A 91 -4.80 -8.42 -2.88
CA SER A 91 -5.72 -7.53 -3.60
C SER A 91 -5.02 -6.42 -4.34
N ALA A 92 -3.81 -6.02 -3.91
CA ALA A 92 -3.06 -4.95 -4.57
C ALA A 92 -2.72 -5.32 -6.02
N ALA A 93 -2.48 -6.61 -6.29
CA ALA A 93 -2.21 -7.13 -7.62
C ALA A 93 -3.40 -7.02 -8.60
N ARG A 94 -4.61 -6.69 -8.13
CA ARG A 94 -5.76 -6.43 -9.00
C ARG A 94 -5.70 -5.08 -9.73
N TRP A 95 -4.81 -4.18 -9.28
CA TRP A 95 -4.72 -2.81 -9.77
C TRP A 95 -3.30 -2.49 -10.27
N PRO A 96 -2.70 -3.30 -11.17
CA PRO A 96 -1.32 -3.11 -11.58
C PRO A 96 -1.18 -1.85 -12.43
N HIS A 97 -0.07 -1.13 -12.25
CA HIS A 97 0.25 -0.01 -13.12
C HIS A 97 0.72 -0.53 -14.51
N PRO A 98 0.18 -0.02 -15.64
CA PRO A 98 0.40 -0.58 -16.97
C PRO A 98 1.85 -0.54 -17.44
N GLN A 99 2.63 0.43 -16.97
CA GLN A 99 4.03 0.65 -17.37
C GLN A 99 5.06 0.39 -16.25
N ARG A 100 4.61 0.11 -15.02
CA ARG A 100 5.47 0.03 -13.83
C ARG A 100 5.09 -1.24 -13.06
N PRO A 101 5.73 -2.39 -13.34
CA PRO A 101 5.33 -3.69 -12.81
C PRO A 101 5.24 -3.77 -11.28
N THR A 102 6.00 -2.92 -10.58
CA THR A 102 6.02 -2.85 -9.12
C THR A 102 4.98 -1.90 -8.53
N ALA A 103 4.24 -1.14 -9.33
CA ALA A 103 3.34 -0.11 -8.83
C ALA A 103 1.88 -0.50 -9.01
N VAL A 104 1.02 0.13 -8.21
CA VAL A 104 -0.43 0.08 -8.39
C VAL A 104 -0.95 1.40 -8.95
N LEU A 105 -2.08 1.35 -9.63
CA LEU A 105 -2.75 2.52 -10.19
C LEU A 105 -4.26 2.43 -9.95
N GLU A 106 -4.88 3.56 -9.60
CA GLU A 106 -6.35 3.68 -9.47
C GLU A 106 -7.00 2.67 -8.50
N VAL A 107 -6.32 2.35 -7.40
CA VAL A 107 -6.90 1.51 -6.33
C VAL A 107 -8.12 2.23 -5.74
N PRO A 108 -9.33 1.62 -5.77
CA PRO A 108 -10.53 2.26 -5.26
C PRO A 108 -10.52 2.21 -3.73
N LEU A 109 -10.04 3.29 -3.10
CA LEU A 109 -10.09 3.46 -1.66
C LEU A 109 -11.53 3.81 -1.25
N CYS A 110 -11.98 3.24 -0.14
CA CYS A 110 -13.22 3.68 0.50
C CYS A 110 -13.11 5.18 0.85
N LEU A 111 -14.15 5.96 0.53
CA LEU A 111 -14.20 7.38 0.83
C LEU A 111 -13.86 7.67 2.30
N SER A 112 -14.46 6.91 3.21
CA SER A 112 -14.24 7.06 4.66
C SER A 112 -12.80 6.76 5.10
N PHE A 113 -12.04 5.95 4.36
CA PHE A 113 -10.62 5.74 4.62
C PHE A 113 -9.82 6.95 4.14
N CYS A 114 -10.11 7.45 2.95
CA CYS A 114 -9.47 8.63 2.37
C CYS A 114 -9.65 9.87 3.24
N GLU A 115 -10.88 10.17 3.67
CA GLU A 115 -11.19 11.31 4.53
C GLU A 115 -10.45 11.24 5.88
N LYS A 116 -10.47 10.07 6.53
CA LYS A 116 -9.81 9.91 7.82
C LYS A 116 -8.28 9.96 7.71
N TRP A 117 -7.72 9.47 6.61
CA TRP A 117 -6.30 9.61 6.33
C TRP A 117 -5.95 11.10 6.15
N TYR A 118 -6.70 11.82 5.31
CA TYR A 118 -6.50 13.25 5.11
C TYR A 118 -6.57 14.04 6.43
N THR A 119 -7.64 13.87 7.22
CA THR A 119 -7.78 14.55 8.52
C THR A 119 -6.66 14.18 9.50
N ALA A 120 -6.12 12.96 9.43
CA ALA A 120 -5.02 12.56 10.29
C ALA A 120 -3.69 13.21 9.92
N CYS A 121 -3.51 13.62 8.66
CA CYS A 121 -2.26 14.18 8.13
C CYS A 121 -2.31 15.68 7.81
N GLN A 122 -3.48 16.32 7.78
CA GLN A 122 -3.65 17.69 7.26
C GLN A 122 -2.70 18.75 7.85
N ASP A 123 -2.32 18.59 9.13
CA ASP A 123 -1.45 19.51 9.88
C ASP A 123 0.04 19.09 9.84
N ASP A 124 0.35 17.91 9.28
CA ASP A 124 1.71 17.42 9.10
C ASP A 124 2.38 18.10 7.90
N LEU A 125 3.71 18.20 7.93
CA LEU A 125 4.48 18.85 6.87
C LEU A 125 4.97 17.86 5.81
N THR A 126 4.98 18.31 4.56
CA THR A 126 5.57 17.60 3.43
C THR A 126 6.12 18.60 2.41
N CYS A 127 6.98 18.13 1.51
CA CYS A 127 7.56 18.91 0.42
C CYS A 127 7.31 18.26 -0.94
N ALA A 128 6.47 17.21 -0.99
CA ALA A 128 6.12 16.48 -2.20
C ALA A 128 4.60 16.53 -2.40
N HIS A 129 4.16 16.93 -3.60
CA HIS A 129 2.76 16.77 -4.01
C HIS A 129 2.53 15.32 -4.44
N ASN A 130 3.41 14.80 -5.30
CA ASN A 130 3.44 13.42 -5.71
C ASN A 130 4.61 12.69 -5.03
N TRP A 131 4.24 11.91 -4.03
CA TRP A 131 5.13 11.10 -3.19
C TRP A 131 5.83 9.96 -3.95
N VAL A 132 5.51 9.74 -5.23
CA VAL A 132 6.19 8.77 -6.10
C VAL A 132 7.27 9.44 -6.96
N SER A 133 7.07 10.69 -7.40
CA SER A 133 7.90 11.33 -8.43
C SER A 133 8.69 12.55 -8.00
N ASP A 134 8.25 13.29 -6.98
CA ASP A 134 8.72 14.68 -6.78
C ASP A 134 10.05 14.79 -6.01
N TRP A 135 10.59 13.65 -5.60
CA TRP A 135 11.83 13.56 -4.84
C TRP A 135 13.08 13.76 -5.71
N GLN A 136 14.02 14.59 -5.23
CA GLN A 136 15.36 14.63 -5.78
C GLN A 136 16.17 13.45 -5.23
N ARG A 137 16.80 12.65 -6.10
CA ARG A 137 17.72 11.60 -5.63
C ARG A 137 19.03 12.23 -5.19
N GLY A 138 19.33 12.15 -3.91
CA GLY A 138 20.62 12.51 -3.33
C GLY A 138 21.35 11.31 -2.72
N PRO A 139 22.58 11.51 -2.22
CA PRO A 139 23.37 10.46 -1.55
C PRO A 139 22.68 9.88 -0.31
N GLN A 140 21.74 10.62 0.29
CA GLN A 140 20.95 10.24 1.47
C GLN A 140 19.52 9.77 1.12
N GLY A 141 19.25 9.46 -0.15
CA GLY A 141 17.95 9.04 -0.67
C GLY A 141 17.11 10.20 -1.22
N ASN A 142 15.79 10.13 -1.01
CA ASN A 142 14.83 11.12 -1.50
C ASN A 142 14.96 12.46 -0.77
N ASN A 143 15.39 13.53 -1.42
CA ASN A 143 15.44 14.88 -0.86
C ASN A 143 14.27 15.74 -1.35
N CYS A 144 13.88 16.71 -0.53
CA CYS A 144 12.89 17.73 -0.92
C CYS A 144 13.40 18.57 -2.09
N SER A 145 12.51 18.84 -3.04
CA SER A 145 12.74 19.75 -4.17
C SER A 145 12.17 21.15 -3.94
N GLN A 146 11.36 21.31 -2.90
CA GLN A 146 10.55 22.49 -2.57
C GLN A 146 10.58 22.73 -1.04
N ASP A 147 10.09 23.88 -0.61
CA ASP A 147 9.88 24.18 0.81
C ASP A 147 8.85 23.25 1.44
N CYS A 148 9.01 23.03 2.76
CA CYS A 148 8.06 22.26 3.55
C CYS A 148 6.77 23.06 3.77
N VAL A 149 5.65 22.47 3.39
CA VAL A 149 4.29 23.02 3.50
C VAL A 149 3.38 22.01 4.20
N SER A 150 2.19 22.42 4.64
CA SER A 150 1.27 21.46 5.26
C SER A 150 0.67 20.50 4.23
N TYR A 151 0.31 19.30 4.68
CA TYR A 151 -0.33 18.27 3.84
C TYR A 151 -1.63 18.79 3.20
N HIS A 152 -2.38 19.63 3.92
CA HIS A 152 -3.55 20.34 3.41
C HIS A 152 -3.21 21.18 2.17
N GLN A 153 -2.08 21.91 2.17
CA GLN A 153 -1.73 22.80 1.06
C GLN A 153 -1.39 22.04 -0.23
N VAL A 154 -0.91 20.80 -0.12
CA VAL A 154 -0.54 19.99 -1.30
C VAL A 154 -1.65 19.08 -1.82
N SER A 155 -2.68 18.86 -0.99
CA SER A 155 -3.78 17.91 -1.25
C SER A 155 -5.16 18.58 -1.41
N ALA A 156 -5.18 19.92 -1.45
CA ALA A 156 -6.39 20.73 -1.64
C ALA A 156 -6.83 20.82 -3.12
#